data_AF-A0A530H5S2-F1
#
_entry.id   AF-A0A530H5S2-F1
#
_cell.length_a   1.000
_cell.length_b   1.000
_cell.length_c   1.000
_cell.angle_alpha   90.00
_cell.angle_beta   90.00
_cell.angle_gamma   90.00
#
_symmetry.space_group_name_H-M   'P 1'
#
loop_
_entity.id
_entity.type
_entity.pdbx_description
1 polymer ?
#
loop_
_entity_poly.entity_id
_entity_poly.type
_entity_poly.pdbx_seq_one_letter_code
_entity_poly.pdbx_strand_id
1 'polypeptide(L)' 'MILFPAIDLKDGKCVLLKHGDMATATIYNDDPAAQARAFEDQGFEWLHVVDLNGAFKGQSVNSAAVGAI' A
#
# COMPACT_ATOMS: atom_id res chain seq x y z
N MET A 1 -7.64 1.54 -21.76
CA MET A 1 -7.53 0.63 -20.60
C MET A 1 -6.60 1.30 -19.62
N ILE A 2 -6.98 1.41 -18.33
CA ILE A 2 -6.17 2.05 -17.28
C ILE A 2 -5.63 0.94 -16.36
N LEU A 3 -4.36 1.02 -15.98
CA LEU A 3 -3.73 0.10 -15.04
C LEU A 3 -3.50 0.82 -13.71
N PHE A 4 -3.86 0.16 -12.62
CA PHE A 4 -3.74 0.69 -11.26
C PHE A 4 -2.76 -0.18 -10.47
N PRO A 5 -1.46 0.16 -10.41
CA PRO A 5 -0.56 -0.45 -9.45
C PRO A 5 -1.11 -0.31 -8.03
N ALA A 6 -0.96 -1.37 -7.24
CA ALA A 6 -1.52 -1.46 -5.89
C ALA A 6 -0.42 -1.39 -4.83
N ILE A 7 -0.70 -0.65 -3.75
CA ILE A 7 0.10 -0.61 -2.53
C ILE A 7 -0.81 -1.00 -1.36
N ASP A 8 -0.56 -2.16 -0.78
CA ASP A 8 -1.21 -2.57 0.46
C ASP A 8 -0.34 -2.13 1.65
N LEU A 9 -0.94 -1.38 2.58
CA LEU A 9 -0.26 -0.84 3.75
C LEU A 9 -0.58 -1.67 4.98
N LYS A 10 0.47 -2.21 5.62
CA LYS A 10 0.41 -2.85 6.93
C LYS A 10 1.53 -2.32 7.82
N ASP A 11 1.15 -1.81 8.98
CA ASP A 11 2.01 -1.24 10.01
C ASP A 11 2.97 -0.18 9.43
N GLY A 12 2.43 0.69 8.56
CA GLY A 12 3.17 1.76 7.87
C GLY A 12 4.02 1.32 6.67
N LYS A 13 4.00 0.03 6.30
CA LYS A 13 4.87 -0.52 5.23
C LYS A 13 4.08 -1.07 4.06
N CYS A 14 4.69 -1.10 2.88
CA CYS A 14 4.16 -1.74 1.69
C CYS A 14 4.36 -3.25 1.80
N VAL A 15 3.26 -3.99 1.80
CA VAL A 15 3.26 -5.45 1.94
C VAL A 15 2.48 -6.13 0.82
N LEU A 16 2.67 -7.44 0.71
CA LEU A 16 1.77 -8.32 -0.01
C LEU A 16 1.30 -9.42 0.94
N LEU A 17 -0.01 -9.62 1.02
CA LEU A 17 -0.60 -10.75 1.74
C LEU A 17 -0.82 -11.91 0.77
N LYS A 18 -0.50 -13.13 1.18
CA LYS A 18 -0.88 -14.32 0.42
C LYS A 18 -2.37 -14.59 0.66
N HIS A 19 -3.17 -14.46 -0.39
CA HIS A 19 -4.63 -14.67 -0.34
C HIS A 19 -5.34 -13.84 0.76
N GLY A 20 -4.82 -12.65 1.09
CA GLY A 20 -5.39 -11.79 2.11
C GLY A 20 -5.11 -12.21 3.57
N ASP A 21 -4.27 -13.21 3.81
CA ASP A 21 -3.92 -13.64 5.16
C ASP A 21 -2.89 -12.69 5.80
N MET A 22 -3.32 -11.96 6.83
CA MET A 22 -2.51 -11.00 7.59
C MET A 22 -1.27 -11.61 8.27
N ALA A 23 -1.26 -12.92 8.49
CA ALA A 23 -0.09 -13.64 9.04
C ALA A 23 1.00 -13.90 7.99
N THR A 24 0.70 -13.72 6.71
CA THR A 24 1.59 -14.08 5.59
C THR A 24 2.20 -12.86 4.89
N ALA A 25 2.25 -11.72 5.58
CA ALA A 25 2.72 -10.47 5.01
C ALA A 25 4.21 -10.55 4.62
N THR A 26 4.49 -10.35 3.33
CA THR A 26 5.84 -10.09 2.82
C THR A 26 6.03 -8.59 2.68
N ILE A 27 7.05 -8.03 3.31
CA ILE A 27 7.40 -6.60 3.17
C ILE A 27 8.17 -6.42 1.86
N TYR A 28 7.67 -5.54 0.99
CA TYR A 28 8.35 -5.16 -0.25
C TYR A 28 9.12 -3.86 -0.12
N ASN A 29 8.57 -2.90 0.63
CA ASN A 29 9.15 -1.59 0.82
C ASN A 29 8.70 -1.04 2.18
N ASP A 30 9.61 -0.41 2.91
CA ASP A 30 9.33 0.24 4.19
C ASP A 30 8.98 1.72 4.05
N ASP A 31 9.14 2.30 2.84
CA ASP A 31 8.77 3.66 2.50
C ASP A 31 7.63 3.70 1.45
N PRO A 32 6.38 3.98 1.88
CA PRO A 32 5.22 4.12 0.99
C PRO A 32 5.37 5.21 -0.07
N ALA A 33 5.99 6.34 0.26
CA ALA A 33 6.19 7.45 -0.68
C ALA A 33 7.19 7.07 -1.76
N ALA A 34 8.27 6.38 -1.39
CA ALA A 34 9.23 5.84 -2.35
C ALA A 34 8.60 4.78 -3.26
N GLN A 35 7.73 3.91 -2.73
CA GLN A 35 7.01 2.93 -3.54
C GLN A 35 6.07 3.59 -4.55
N ALA A 36 5.34 4.63 -4.13
CA ALA A 36 4.47 5.40 -5.02
C ALA A 36 5.26 6.12 -6.10
N ARG A 37 6.37 6.78 -5.74
CA ARG A 37 7.27 7.44 -6.68
C ARG A 37 7.80 6.47 -7.74
N ALA A 38 8.19 5.26 -7.33
CA ALA A 38 8.67 4.24 -8.26
C ALA A 38 7.62 3.83 -9.30
N PHE A 39 6.33 3.85 -8.96
CA PHE A 39 5.26 3.63 -9.93
C PHE A 39 5.02 4.85 -10.82
N GLU A 40 5.06 6.06 -10.26
CA GLU A 40 4.97 7.29 -11.05
C GLU A 40 6.12 7.37 -12.08
N ASP A 41 7.35 7.04 -11.69
CA ASP A 41 8.54 7.02 -12.55
C ASP A 41 8.41 5.99 -13.70
N GLN A 42 7.57 4.97 -13.54
CA GLN A 42 7.22 3.99 -14.58
C GLN A 42 6.10 4.48 -15.52
N GLY A 43 5.51 5.65 -15.26
CA GLY A 43 4.48 6.28 -16.07
C GLY A 43 3.03 5.98 -15.63
N PHE A 44 2.82 5.49 -14.40
CA PHE A 44 1.47 5.27 -13.88
C PHE A 44 0.91 6.55 -13.27
N GLU A 45 -0.25 6.99 -13.76
CA GLU A 45 -0.95 8.20 -13.26
C GLU A 45 -1.82 7.94 -12.02
N TRP A 46 -2.13 6.67 -11.74
CA TRP A 46 -3.08 6.29 -10.71
C TRP A 46 -2.54 5.16 -9.84
N LEU A 47 -2.82 5.24 -8.55
CA LEU A 47 -2.48 4.21 -7.56
C LEU A 47 -3.74 3.71 -6.87
N HIS A 48 -3.79 2.40 -6.61
CA HIS A 48 -4.75 1.81 -5.69
C HIS A 48 -4.06 1.57 -4.35
N VAL A 49 -4.54 2.21 -3.27
CA VAL A 49 -3.94 2.09 -1.95
C VAL A 49 -4.94 1.49 -0.96
N VAL A 50 -4.50 0.48 -0.21
CA VAL A 50 -5.33 -0.22 0.78
C VAL A 50 -4.69 -0.09 2.16
N ASP A 51 -5.39 0.52 3.12
CA ASP A 51 -5.00 0.47 4.53
C ASP A 51 -5.50 -0.86 5.14
N LEU A 52 -4.63 -1.88 5.18
CA LEU A 52 -4.99 -3.19 5.71
C LEU A 52 -5.32 -3.12 7.20
N ASN A 53 -4.49 -2.46 8.01
CA ASN A 53 -4.80 -2.34 9.44
C ASN A 53 -6.16 -1.66 9.65
N GLY A 54 -6.46 -0.65 8.85
CA GLY A 54 -7.73 0.05 8.94
C GLY A 54 -8.92 -0.77 8.47
N ALA A 55 -8.76 -1.54 7.39
CA ALA A 55 -9.77 -2.48 6.91
C ALA A 55 -10.16 -3.51 7.98
N PHE A 56 -9.18 -4.03 8.73
CA PHE A 56 -9.43 -4.99 9.82
C PHE A 56 -9.92 -4.33 11.12
N LYS A 57 -9.48 -3.10 11.44
CA LYS A 57 -9.90 -2.38 12.65
C LYS A 57 -11.20 -1.58 12.51
N GLY A 58 -11.69 -1.36 11.29
CA GLY A 58 -12.88 -0.56 11.01
C GLY A 58 -12.67 0.96 11.12
N GLN A 59 -11.42 1.43 11.19
CA GLN A 59 -11.06 2.86 11.27
C GLN A 59 -9.70 3.07 10.61
N SER A 60 -9.41 4.25 10.08
CA SER A 60 -8.09 4.50 9.44
C SER A 60 -6.96 4.40 10.46
N VAL A 61 -5.89 3.70 10.09
CA VAL A 61 -4.72 3.44 10.95
C VAL A 61 -3.44 3.94 10.30
N ASN A 62 -3.32 3.78 8.97
CA ASN A 62 -2.14 4.17 8.21
C ASN A 62 -2.30 5.55 7.54
N SER A 63 -3.06 6.47 8.14
CA SER A 63 -3.36 7.78 7.54
C SER A 63 -2.10 8.60 7.22
N ALA A 64 -1.05 8.49 8.04
CA ALA A 64 0.23 9.14 7.79
C ALA A 64 0.95 8.57 6.55
N ALA A 65 0.92 7.25 6.36
CA ALA A 65 1.50 6.60 5.18
C ALA A 65 0.71 6.96 3.91
N VAL A 66 -0.62 6.97 4.00
CA VAL A 66 -1.48 7.41 2.89
C VAL A 66 -1.22 8.88 2.53
N GLY A 67 -1.04 9.76 3.52
CA GLY A 67 -0.76 11.18 3.28
C GLY A 67 0.65 11.48 2.75
N ALA A 68 1.56 10.50 2.76
CA ALA A 68 2.91 10.63 2.22
C ALA A 68 3.00 10.22 0.73
N ILE A 69 1.98 9.52 0.22
CA ILE A 69 1.81 9.14 -1.19
C ILE A 69 1.16 10.29 -1.94
#